data_AF-A0A3N5LHA4-F1
#
_entry.id   AF-A0A3N5LHA4-F1
#
_cell.length_a   1.000
_cell.length_b   1.000
_cell.length_c   1.000
_cell.angle_alpha   90.00
_cell.angle_beta   90.00
_cell.angle_gamma   90.00
#
_symmetry.space_group_name_H-M   'P 1'
#
loop_
_entity.id
_entity.type
_entity.pdbx_description
1 polymer ?
#
loop_
_entity_poly.entity_id
_entity_poly.type
_entity_poly.pdbx_seq_one_letter_code
_entity_poly.pdbx_strand_id
1 'polypeptide(L)'
;MAAPVPLLETKLRIPPEAPVLISRPHLVEKLNEGLRLGRRATLISAPAGYGKTTLLSAWAHQCRRLVAWLSLDEDDSDPARFLAYLVASLGKIDMVSGSLA
;
A
#
# COMPACT_ATOMS: atom_id res chain seq x y z
N MET A 1 19.75 24.60 6.86
CA MET A 1 18.40 24.27 6.34
C MET A 1 18.54 22.99 5.54
N ALA A 2 17.91 21.89 5.96
CA ALA A 2 17.93 20.64 5.20
C ALA A 2 17.15 20.86 3.89
N ALA A 3 17.76 20.55 2.75
CA ALA A 3 17.07 20.62 1.46
C ALA A 3 15.88 19.65 1.47
N PRO A 4 14.74 19.99 0.83
CA PRO A 4 13.61 19.07 0.73
C PRO A 4 14.07 17.79 0.03
N VAL A 5 13.80 16.64 0.65
CA VAL A 5 14.07 15.33 0.05
C VAL A 5 13.18 15.21 -1.18
N PRO A 6 13.73 15.06 -2.40
CA PRO A 6 12.91 14.88 -3.60
C PRO A 6 12.14 13.56 -3.48
N LEU A 7 10.81 13.63 -3.46
CA LEU A 7 9.95 12.47 -3.31
C LEU A 7 9.48 11.98 -4.67
N LEU A 8 9.56 10.67 -4.88
CA LEU A 8 9.03 10.01 -6.07
C LEU A 8 7.54 9.69 -5.88
N GLU A 9 6.68 10.29 -6.72
CA GLU A 9 5.23 10.05 -6.65
C GLU A 9 4.84 8.58 -6.87
N THR A 10 5.63 7.84 -7.66
CA THR A 10 5.38 6.42 -7.94
C THR A 10 5.48 5.53 -6.70
N LYS A 11 6.24 5.95 -5.67
CA LYS A 11 6.30 5.25 -4.38
C LYS A 11 5.08 5.49 -3.51
N LEU A 12 4.31 6.55 -3.78
CA LEU A 12 3.20 7.03 -2.96
C LEU A 12 1.82 6.66 -3.51
N ARG A 13 1.75 6.09 -4.72
CA ARG A 13 0.49 5.75 -5.39
C ARG A 13 0.21 4.26 -5.28
N ILE A 14 -1.03 3.90 -4.99
CA ILE A 14 -1.51 2.52 -5.09
C ILE A 14 -1.33 2.08 -6.55
N PRO A 15 -0.61 0.98 -6.83
CA PRO A 15 -0.50 0.47 -8.19
C PRO A 15 -1.90 0.18 -8.77
N PRO A 16 -2.13 0.45 -10.07
CA PRO A 16 -3.40 0.15 -10.71
C PRO A 16 -3.72 -1.35 -10.61
N GLU A 17 -5.00 -1.70 -10.59
CA GLU A 17 -5.41 -3.10 -10.65
C GLU A 17 -4.84 -3.77 -11.91
N ALA A 18 -4.34 -4.99 -11.75
CA ALA A 18 -3.86 -5.75 -12.89
C ALA A 18 -5.03 -6.04 -13.84
N PRO A 19 -4.87 -5.85 -15.17
CA PRO A 19 -5.95 -6.05 -16.14
C PRO A 19 -6.48 -7.50 -16.15
N VAL A 20 -5.64 -8.46 -15.77
CA VAL A 20 -6.02 -9.85 -15.52
C VAL A 20 -5.63 -10.19 -14.10
N LEU A 21 -6.61 -10.30 -13.22
CA LEU A 21 -6.42 -10.64 -11.82
C LEU A 21 -6.95 -12.05 -11.54
N ILE A 22 -6.07 -12.94 -11.10
CA ILE A 22 -6.51 -14.24 -10.56
C ILE A 22 -7.07 -13.98 -9.17
N SER A 23 -8.37 -14.25 -8.99
CA SER A 23 -9.05 -14.06 -7.71
C SER A 23 -8.45 -14.97 -6.62
N ARG A 24 -8.10 -14.37 -5.48
CA ARG A 24 -7.56 -15.06 -4.29
C ARG A 24 -8.35 -14.63 -3.03
N PRO A 25 -9.66 -14.96 -2.96
CA PRO A 25 -10.55 -14.42 -1.93
C PRO A 25 -10.09 -14.78 -0.51
N HIS A 26 -9.58 -16.00 -0.32
CA HIS A 26 -9.07 -16.45 0.98
C HIS A 26 -7.90 -15.61 1.52
N LEU A 27 -7.08 -14.98 0.67
CA LEU A 27 -5.99 -14.10 1.14
C LEU A 27 -6.51 -12.70 1.50
N VAL A 28 -7.45 -12.18 0.71
CA VAL A 28 -8.16 -10.92 0.99
C VAL A 28 -8.92 -11.02 2.31
N GLU A 29 -9.58 -12.16 2.56
CA GLU A 29 -10.29 -12.43 3.82
C GLU A 29 -9.34 -12.45 5.02
N LYS A 30 -8.16 -13.06 4.91
CA LYS A 30 -7.15 -13.03 5.99
C LYS A 30 -6.67 -11.62 6.33
N LEU A 31 -6.49 -10.76 5.32
CA LEU A 31 -6.15 -9.35 5.53
C LEU A 31 -7.28 -8.61 6.26
N ASN A 32 -8.52 -8.83 5.81
CA ASN A 32 -9.71 -8.24 6.44
C ASN A 32 -9.91 -8.75 7.88
N GLU A 33 -9.65 -10.03 8.14
CA GLU A 33 -9.70 -10.61 9.47
C GLU A 33 -8.67 -9.96 10.41
N GLY A 34 -7.43 -9.77 9.94
CA GLY A 34 -6.40 -9.07 10.71
C GLY A 34 -6.83 -7.66 11.14
N LEU A 35 -7.46 -6.92 10.23
CA LEU A 35 -8.04 -5.61 10.55
C LEU A 35 -9.19 -5.71 11.56
N ARG A 36 -10.13 -6.64 11.38
CA ARG A 36 -11.28 -6.82 12.30
C ARG A 36 -10.83 -7.18 13.72
N LEU A 37 -9.78 -7.98 13.84
CA LEU A 37 -9.18 -8.36 15.13
C LEU A 37 -8.32 -7.24 15.75
N GLY A 38 -8.18 -6.09 15.10
CA GLY A 38 -7.40 -4.97 15.62
C GLY A 38 -5.88 -5.20 15.59
N ARG A 39 -5.38 -6.07 14.72
CA ARG A 39 -3.93 -6.29 14.57
C ARG A 39 -3.26 -5.01 14.05
N ARG A 40 -2.21 -4.56 14.73
CA ARG A 40 -1.48 -3.32 14.38
C ARG A 40 -0.54 -3.48 13.19
N ALA A 41 -0.13 -4.71 12.89
CA ALA A 41 0.76 -5.03 11.80
C ALA A 41 0.39 -6.39 11.18
N THR A 42 0.54 -6.52 9.87
CA THR A 42 0.38 -7.77 9.13
C THR A 42 1.49 -7.85 8.08
N LEU A 43 2.26 -8.94 8.11
CA LEU A 43 3.36 -9.18 7.18
C LEU A 43 2.93 -10.19 6.11
N ILE A 44 3.16 -9.86 4.84
CA ILE A 44 2.99 -10.79 3.72
C ILE A 44 4.38 -11.14 3.20
N SER A 45 4.78 -12.40 3.35
CA SER A 45 6.06 -12.91 2.85
C SER A 45 5.85 -13.97 1.78
N ALA A 46 6.52 -13.79 0.64
CA ALA A 46 6.54 -14.73 -0.48
C ALA A 46 7.72 -14.38 -1.42
N PRO A 47 8.21 -15.30 -2.26
CA PRO A 47 9.26 -15.00 -3.23
C PRO A 47 8.87 -13.91 -4.24
N ALA A 48 9.86 -13.39 -4.97
CA ALA A 48 9.61 -12.47 -6.07
C ALA A 48 8.67 -13.11 -7.11
N GLY A 49 7.78 -12.32 -7.72
CA GLY A 49 6.82 -12.81 -8.73
C GLY A 49 5.55 -13.49 -8.19
N TYR A 50 5.42 -13.75 -6.88
CA TYR A 50 4.22 -14.43 -6.32
C TYR A 50 2.95 -13.55 -6.22
N GLY A 51 3.02 -12.30 -6.69
CA GLY A 51 1.88 -11.39 -6.72
C GLY A 51 1.56 -10.71 -5.38
N LYS A 52 2.56 -10.50 -4.50
CA LYS A 52 2.38 -9.80 -3.22
C LYS A 52 1.80 -8.39 -3.42
N THR A 53 2.45 -7.61 -4.29
CA THR A 53 2.01 -6.26 -4.65
C THR A 53 0.64 -6.30 -5.29
N THR A 54 0.40 -7.24 -6.21
CA THR A 54 -0.90 -7.43 -6.87
C THR A 54 -2.02 -7.72 -5.86
N LEU A 55 -1.78 -8.57 -4.87
CA LEU A 55 -2.72 -8.87 -3.80
C LEU A 55 -3.02 -7.63 -2.96
N LEU A 56 -1.99 -6.89 -2.54
CA LEU A 56 -2.15 -5.67 -1.74
C LEU A 56 -2.88 -4.56 -2.50
N SER A 57 -2.56 -4.37 -3.78
CA SER A 57 -3.25 -3.40 -4.65
C SER A 57 -4.72 -3.76 -4.81
N ALA A 58 -5.05 -5.00 -5.16
CA ALA A 58 -6.43 -5.45 -5.30
C ALA A 58 -7.21 -5.33 -3.98
N TRP A 59 -6.58 -5.67 -2.85
CA TRP A 59 -7.16 -5.48 -1.53
C TRP A 59 -7.39 -4.00 -1.20
N ALA A 60 -6.44 -3.13 -1.53
CA ALA A 60 -6.53 -1.69 -1.28
C ALA A 60 -7.66 -1.03 -2.09
N HIS A 61 -7.82 -1.38 -3.36
CA HIS A 61 -8.91 -0.88 -4.22
C HIS A 61 -10.30 -1.35 -3.75
N GLN A 62 -10.38 -2.54 -3.15
CA GLN A 62 -11.63 -3.07 -2.56
C GLN A 62 -11.86 -2.59 -1.11
N CYS A 63 -10.87 -1.95 -0.49
CA CYS A 63 -10.94 -1.55 0.90
C CYS A 63 -11.86 -0.33 1.04
N ARG A 64 -12.90 -0.42 1.89
CA ARG A 64 -13.78 0.72 2.20
C ARG A 64 -13.18 1.69 3.23
N ARG A 65 -11.86 1.69 3.39
CA ARG A 65 -11.12 2.51 4.36
C ARG A 65 -10.10 3.35 3.63
N LEU A 66 -9.64 4.41 4.30
CA LEU A 66 -8.51 5.19 3.86
C LEU A 66 -7.24 4.32 3.85
N VAL A 67 -6.58 4.24 2.69
CA VAL A 67 -5.33 3.49 2.50
C VAL A 67 -4.24 4.44 2.03
N ALA A 68 -3.18 4.56 2.81
CA ALA A 68 -1.94 5.16 2.36
C ALA A 68 -1.03 4.07 1.76
N TRP A 69 -0.36 4.39 0.67
CA TRP A 69 0.60 3.49 0.03
C TRP A 69 2.02 4.04 0.13
N LEU A 70 2.97 3.19 0.51
CA LEU A 70 4.38 3.49 0.48
C LEU A 70 5.15 2.27 -0.01
N SER A 71 5.75 2.38 -1.19
CA SER A 71 6.73 1.42 -1.70
C SER A 71 8.12 1.78 -1.15
N LEU A 72 8.80 0.81 -0.56
CA LEU A 72 10.16 0.96 -0.02
C LEU A 72 11.17 0.25 -0.91
N ASP A 73 12.35 0.83 -1.08
CA ASP A 73 13.53 0.19 -1.67
C ASP A 73 14.77 0.41 -0.79
N GLU A 74 15.93 -0.07 -1.24
CA GLU A 74 17.19 -0.02 -0.47
C GLU A 74 17.63 1.41 -0.14
N ASP A 75 17.29 2.37 -1.01
CA ASP A 75 17.61 3.78 -0.85
C ASP A 75 16.81 4.45 0.28
N ASP A 76 15.74 3.81 0.78
CA ASP A 76 14.90 4.32 1.86
C ASP A 76 15.39 3.89 3.26
N SER A 77 16.60 3.35 3.36
CA SER A 77 17.22 2.94 4.64
C SER A 77 17.60 4.13 5.54
N ASP A 78 17.65 5.35 4.98
CA ASP A 78 17.83 6.58 5.76
C ASP A 78 16.54 6.94 6.53
N PRO A 79 16.56 7.03 7.87
CA PRO A 79 15.34 7.29 8.66
C PRO A 79 14.65 8.61 8.32
N ALA A 80 15.39 9.66 7.97
CA ALA A 80 14.80 10.95 7.63
C ALA A 80 14.06 10.88 6.29
N ARG A 81 14.63 10.19 5.30
CA ARG A 81 13.97 9.89 4.01
C ARG A 81 12.74 9.00 4.20
N PHE A 82 12.84 7.93 4.99
CA PHE A 82 11.70 7.07 5.33
C PHE A 82 10.54 7.87 5.93
N LEU A 83 10.83 8.71 6.94
CA LEU A 83 9.81 9.55 7.58
C LEU A 83 9.23 10.58 6.61
N ALA A 84 10.03 11.18 5.74
CA ALA A 84 9.54 12.11 4.71
C ALA A 84 8.55 11.43 3.76
N TYR A 85 8.87 10.23 3.28
CA TYR A 85 7.96 9.42 2.45
C TYR A 85 6.70 8.98 3.22
N LEU A 86 6.83 8.61 4.49
CA LEU A 86 5.69 8.21 5.33
C LEU A 86 4.73 9.37 5.54
N VAL A 87 5.22 10.56 5.88
CA VAL A 87 4.36 11.75 6.02
C VAL A 87 3.70 12.10 4.69
N ALA A 88 4.45 12.02 3.58
CA ALA A 88 3.91 12.29 2.27
C ALA A 88 2.83 11.27 1.83
N SER A 89 2.97 9.99 2.17
CA SER A 89 1.95 8.97 1.86
C SER A 89 0.65 9.22 2.63
N LEU A 90 0.74 9.67 3.88
CA LEU A 90 -0.43 10.06 4.67
C LEU A 90 -1.12 11.32 4.11
N GLY A 91 -0.35 12.26 3.55
CA GLY A 91 -0.88 13.44 2.86
C GLY A 91 -1.55 13.13 1.51
N LYS A 92 -1.31 11.93 0.95
CA LYS A 92 -1.91 11.44 -0.31
C LYS A 92 -3.09 10.50 -0.06
N ILE A 93 -3.60 10.44 1.18
CA ILE A 93 -4.83 9.74 1.51
C ILE A 93 -5.99 10.52 0.89
N ASP A 94 -6.27 10.25 -0.37
CA ASP A 94 -7.59 10.48 -0.91
C ASP A 94 -8.47 9.31 -0.47
N MET A 95 -9.69 9.63 -0.05
CA MET A 95 -10.73 8.63 0.07
C MET A 95 -10.84 8.00 -1.33
N VAL A 96 -10.39 6.75 -1.51
CA VAL A 96 -10.72 5.97 -2.70
C VAL A 96 -12.23 5.79 -2.63
N SER A 97 -12.94 6.80 -3.13
CA SER A 97 -14.38 6.82 -3.25
C SER A 97 -14.69 5.65 -4.17
N GLY A 98 -15.24 4.58 -3.59
CA GLY A 98 -15.80 3.49 -4.38
C GLY A 98 -16.74 4.11 -5.40
N SER A 99 -16.32 4.10 -6.66
CA SER A 99 -17.14 4.50 -7.79
C SER A 99 -18.29 3.50 -7.86
N LEU A 100 -19.43 3.85 -7.27
CA LEU A 100 -20.72 3.32 -7.67
C LEU A 100 -21.26 4.26 -8.74
N ALA A 101 -21.08 3.85 -9.99
CA ALA A 101 -21.92 4.25 -11.12
C ALA A 101 -22.12 3.00 -11.99
#